data_AF-A0A133RX91-F1
#
_entry.id   AF-A0A133RX91-F1
#
_cell.length_a   1.000
_cell.length_b   1.000
_cell.length_c   1.000
_cell.angle_alpha   90.00
_cell.angle_beta   90.00
_cell.angle_gamma   90.00
#
_symmetry.space_group_name_H-M   'P 1'
#
loop_
_entity.id
_entity.type
_entity.pdbx_description
1 polymer ?
#
loop_
_entity_poly.entity_id
_entity_poly.type
_entity_poly.pdbx_seq_one_letter_code
_entity_poly.pdbx_strand_id
1 'polypeptide(L)' 'MTGTTGTWTQVETDGEQEIKQVSFDAANQRMIIGDDVNIYAINGNQMIIDDMDREASDRIVLSK' A
#
# COMPACT_ATOMS: atom_id res chain seq x y z
N MET A 1 -10.14 8.05 -8.38
CA MET A 1 -10.28 7.41 -7.06
C MET A 1 -11.24 8.23 -6.24
N THR A 2 -12.38 7.67 -5.83
CA THR A 2 -13.37 8.35 -4.96
C THR A 2 -13.35 7.85 -3.51
N GLY A 3 -12.46 6.91 -3.17
CA GLY A 3 -12.11 6.56 -1.80
C GLY A 3 -10.68 7.00 -1.51
N THR A 4 -10.47 7.75 -0.44
CA THR A 4 -9.14 8.14 0.07
C THR A 4 -8.65 7.20 1.17
N THR A 5 -9.43 6.17 1.50
CA THR A 5 -9.15 5.23 2.59
C THR A 5 -9.41 3.78 2.17
N GLY A 6 -8.83 2.84 2.93
CA GLY A 6 -9.01 1.39 2.74
C GLY A 6 -8.46 0.60 3.92
N THR A 7 -8.33 -0.71 3.75
CA THR A 7 -7.69 -1.61 4.71
C THR A 7 -6.60 -2.41 4.03
N TRP A 8 -5.49 -2.62 4.73
CA TRP A 8 -4.44 -3.57 4.37
C TRP A 8 -4.58 -4.79 5.28
N THR A 9 -4.70 -5.97 4.70
CA THR A 9 -4.77 -7.23 5.44
C THR A 9 -3.55 -8.06 5.08
N GLN A 10 -2.68 -8.26 6.05
CA GLN A 10 -1.57 -9.19 5.96
C GLN A 10 -1.99 -10.50 6.62
N VAL A 11 -1.76 -11.60 5.93
CA VAL A 11 -2.03 -12.95 6.46
C VAL A 11 -0.70 -13.59 6.78
N GLU A 12 -0.49 -13.89 8.06
CA GLU A 12 0.71 -14.53 8.55
C GLU A 12 0.72 -16.03 8.21
N THR A 13 1.87 -16.68 8.40
CA THR A 13 2.06 -18.10 8.02
C THR A 13 1.13 -19.04 8.81
N ASP A 14 0.75 -18.67 10.04
CA ASP A 14 -0.18 -19.40 10.89
C ASP A 14 -1.67 -19.10 10.59
N GLY A 15 -1.94 -18.19 9.65
CA GLY A 15 -3.29 -17.78 9.27
C GLY A 15 -3.87 -16.64 10.11
N GLU A 16 -3.12 -16.11 11.10
CA GLU A 16 -3.51 -14.87 11.76
C GLU A 16 -3.51 -13.72 10.76
N GLN A 17 -4.40 -12.75 10.99
CA GLN A 17 -4.53 -11.57 10.14
C GLN A 17 -4.18 -10.32 10.92
N GLU A 18 -3.21 -9.57 10.40
CA GLU A 18 -2.99 -8.20 10.81
C GLU A 18 -3.74 -7.26 9.87
N ILE A 19 -4.62 -6.43 10.43
CA ILE A 19 -5.42 -5.47 9.67
C ILE A 19 -4.95 -4.05 10.01
N LYS A 20 -4.41 -3.35 9.02
CA LYS A 20 -3.98 -1.95 9.12
C LYS A 20 -4.92 -1.04 8.33
N GLN A 21 -5.19 0.16 8.84
CA GLN A 21 -5.92 1.18 8.09
C GLN A 21 -5.03 1.75 6.99
N VAL A 22 -5.63 2.12 5.87
CA VAL A 22 -4.94 2.75 4.75
C VAL A 22 -5.53 4.12 4.48
N SER A 23 -4.67 5.10 4.22
CA SER A 23 -5.08 6.38 3.64
C SER A 23 -4.19 6.79 2.47
N PHE A 24 -4.76 7.55 1.53
CA PHE A 24 -4.08 7.99 0.32
C PHE A 24 -4.02 9.51 0.26
N ASP A 25 -2.81 10.03 0.05
CA ASP A 25 -2.57 11.40 -0.37
C ASP A 25 -2.15 11.38 -1.84
N ALA A 26 -3.13 11.59 -2.71
CA ALA A 26 -2.92 11.58 -4.15
C ALA A 26 -2.12 12.79 -4.66
N ALA A 27 -2.15 13.92 -3.96
CA ALA A 27 -1.39 15.11 -4.36
C ALA A 27 0.12 14.88 -4.21
N ASN A 28 0.51 14.13 -3.18
CA ASN A 28 1.91 13.82 -2.90
C ASN A 28 2.33 12.39 -3.31
N GLN A 29 1.44 11.63 -3.95
CA GLN A 29 1.66 10.22 -4.30
C GLN A 29 2.13 9.41 -3.07
N ARG A 30 1.39 9.52 -1.96
CA ARG A 30 1.65 8.81 -0.71
C ARG A 30 0.50 7.91 -0.31
N MET A 31 0.86 6.74 0.20
CA MET A 31 -0.04 5.79 0.84
C MET A 31 0.47 5.59 2.26
N ILE A 32 -0.40 5.73 3.25
CA ILE A 32 -0.08 5.46 4.64
C ILE A 32 -0.77 4.16 5.04
N ILE A 33 0.00 3.17 5.51
CA ILE A 33 -0.49 1.86 5.97
C ILE A 33 -0.21 1.76 7.47
N GLY A 34 -1.25 1.83 8.30
CA GLY A 34 -1.06 2.07 9.73
C GLY A 34 -0.42 3.45 9.94
N ASP A 35 0.85 3.46 10.35
CA ASP A 35 1.71 4.63 10.50
C ASP A 35 2.86 4.68 9.48
N ASP A 36 3.04 3.65 8.65
CA ASP A 36 4.10 3.55 7.65
C ASP A 36 3.76 4.36 6.38
N VAL A 37 4.67 5.24 5.95
CA VAL A 37 4.49 6.10 4.77
C VAL A 37 5.20 5.51 3.55
N ASN A 38 4.43 5.25 2.49
CA ASN A 38 4.89 4.62 1.26
C ASN A 38 4.61 5.49 0.04
N ILE A 39 5.33 5.27 -1.07
CA ILE A 39 4.96 5.78 -2.40
C ILE A 39 4.05 4.77 -3.06
N TYR A 40 3.00 5.25 -3.75
CA TYR A 40 2.19 4.39 -4.60
C TYR A 40 2.10 4.90 -6.04
N ALA A 41 1.96 3.98 -6.99
CA ALA A 41 1.67 4.26 -8.38
C ALA A 41 0.57 3.32 -8.91
N ILE A 42 -0.33 3.84 -9.74
CA ILE A 42 -1.40 3.05 -10.36
C ILE A 42 -1.12 2.92 -11.86
N ASN A 43 -0.94 1.69 -12.33
CA ASN A 43 -0.70 1.34 -13.72
C ASN A 43 -1.81 0.38 -14.19
N GLY A 44 -2.92 0.92 -14.69
CA GLY A 44 -4.07 0.13 -15.09
C GLY A 44 -4.69 -0.63 -13.91
N ASN A 45 -4.65 -1.96 -13.95
CA ASN A 45 -5.16 -2.84 -12.88
C ASN A 45 -4.11 -3.14 -11.80
N GLN A 46 -2.89 -2.63 -11.94
CA GLN A 46 -1.82 -2.82 -10.97
C GLN A 46 -1.64 -1.58 -10.09
N MET A 47 -1.38 -1.82 -8.81
CA MET A 47 -0.84 -0.83 -7.88
C MET A 47 0.56 -1.28 -7.49
N ILE A 48 1.52 -0.38 -7.61
CA ILE A 48 2.89 -0.56 -7.14
C ILE A 48 3.05 0.26 -5.86
N ILE A 49 3.63 -0.34 -4.83
CA ILE A 49 3.92 0.29 -3.55
C ILE A 49 5.41 0.13 -3.30
N ASP A 50 6.07 1.26 -3.06
CA ASP A 50 7.51 1.35 -2.77
C ASP A 50 7.71 2.05 -1.42
N ASP A 51 8.77 1.68 -0.70
CA ASP A 51 9.26 2.48 0.43
C ASP A 51 9.81 3.84 -0.07
N MET A 52 10.10 4.76 0.86
CA MET A 52 10.55 6.12 0.59
C MET A 52 11.89 6.20 -0.15
N ASP A 53 12.79 5.23 0.06
CA ASP A 53 14.07 5.12 -0.64
C ASP A 53 13.97 4.39 -1.99
N ARG A 54 12.83 3.75 -2.27
CA ARG A 54 12.55 2.94 -3.46
C ARG A 54 13.50 1.75 -3.63
N GLU A 55 13.89 1.11 -2.53
CA GLU A 55 14.59 -0.16 -2.60
C GLU A 55 13.73 -1.23 -3.30
N ALA A 56 14.30 -1.84 -4.35
CA ALA A 56 13.55 -2.74 -5.22
C ALA A 56 13.17 -4.07 -4.54
N SER A 57 13.86 -4.43 -3.46
CA SER A 57 13.58 -5.58 -2.61
C SER A 57 12.24 -5.47 -1.89
N ASP A 58 11.84 -4.25 -1.54
CA ASP A 58 10.68 -3.97 -0.69
C ASP A 58 9.44 -3.59 -1.53
N ARG A 59 9.59 -3.57 -2.86
CA ARG A 59 8.49 -3.27 -3.79
C ARG A 59 7.40 -4.32 -3.69
N ILE A 60 6.18 -3.85 -3.45
CA ILE A 60 4.97 -4.67 -3.49
C ILE A 60 4.17 -4.32 -4.75
N VAL A 61 3.67 -5.35 -5.44
CA VAL A 61 2.80 -5.19 -6.61
C VAL A 61 1.47 -5.88 -6.33
N LEU A 62 0.41 -5.09 -6.24
CA LEU A 62 -0.96 -5.57 -6.12
C LEU A 62 -1.65 -5.54 -7.49
N SER A 63 -2.46 -6.56 -7.78
CA SER A 63 -3.28 -6.62 -9.00
C SER A 63 -4.74 -6.87 -8.61
N LYS A 64 -5.67 -6.21 -9.32
CA LYS A 64 -7.11 -6.42 -9.16
C LYS A 64 -7.65 -7.47 -10.14
#